data_AF-A0A2S9FW46-F1
#
_entry.id   AF-A0A2S9FW46-F1
#
_cell.length_a   1.000
_cell.length_b   1.000
_cell.length_c   1.000
_cell.angle_alpha   90.00
_cell.angle_beta   90.00
_cell.angle_gamma   90.00
#
_symmetry.space_group_name_H-M   'P 1'
#
loop_
_entity.id
_entity.type
_entity.pdbx_description
1 polymer ?
#
loop_
_entity_poly.entity_id
_entity_poly.type
_entity_poly.pdbx_seq_one_letter_code
_entity_poly.pdbx_strand_id
1 'polypeptide(L)'
;DALARTHSALAGYAEVMRRHDVAAVRMVATSAARDVANRDQFVAMTSDVLGAVVPGAVAEVITGTEEAELSFRGAVGELDPAAAP
;
A
#
# COMPACT_ATOMS: atom_id res chain seq x y z
N ASP A 1 8.17 -18.46 3.51
CA ASP A 1 7.38 -17.71 4.50
C ASP A 1 6.59 -16.58 3.83
N ALA A 2 5.48 -16.12 4.41
CA ALA A 2 4.60 -15.09 3.86
C ALA A 2 5.33 -13.74 3.65
N LEU A 3 6.17 -13.34 4.62
CA LEU A 3 6.89 -12.06 4.54
C LEU A 3 7.86 -12.02 3.34
N ALA A 4 8.55 -13.12 3.06
CA ALA A 4 9.46 -13.22 1.91
C ALA A 4 8.72 -13.07 0.56
N ARG A 5 7.50 -13.61 0.45
CA ARG A 5 6.67 -13.43 -0.75
C ARG A 5 6.23 -11.98 -0.91
N THR A 6 5.82 -11.34 0.18
CA THR A 6 5.43 -9.93 0.17
C THR A 6 6.61 -9.03 -0.20
N HIS A 7 7.80 -9.28 0.35
CA HIS A 7 9.02 -8.58 -0.03
C HIS A 7 9.31 -8.71 -1.53
N SER A 8 9.26 -9.93 -2.07
CA SER A 8 9.51 -10.16 -3.50
C SER A 8 8.54 -9.39 -4.40
N ALA A 9 7.25 -9.33 -4.03
CA ALA A 9 6.26 -8.57 -4.79
C ALA A 9 6.51 -7.06 -4.69
N LEU A 10 6.79 -6.55 -3.48
CA LEU A 10 7.03 -5.13 -3.24
C LEU A 10 8.29 -4.65 -3.98
N ALA A 11 9.36 -5.46 -4.00
CA ALA A 11 10.57 -5.15 -4.76
C ALA A 11 10.28 -5.02 -6.27
N GLY A 12 9.38 -5.85 -6.82
CA GLY A 12 8.90 -5.74 -8.19
C GLY A 12 8.17 -4.41 -8.46
N TYR A 13 7.31 -3.99 -7.54
CA TYR A 13 6.64 -2.69 -7.64
C TYR A 13 7.62 -1.52 -7.51
N ALA A 14 8.59 -1.58 -6.60
CA ALA A 14 9.60 -0.54 -6.46
C ALA A 14 10.45 -0.37 -7.73
N GLU A 15 10.77 -1.46 -8.43
CA GLU A 15 11.43 -1.41 -9.74
C GLU A 15 10.54 -0.73 -10.79
N VAL A 16 9.24 -1.04 -10.84
CA VAL A 16 8.29 -0.34 -11.72
C VAL A 16 8.24 1.15 -11.39
N MET A 17 8.14 1.51 -10.11
CA MET A 17 8.08 2.90 -9.66
C MET A 17 9.35 3.69 -10.05
N ARG A 18 10.54 3.10 -9.87
CA ARG A 18 11.80 3.73 -10.29
C ARG A 18 11.89 3.93 -11.79
N ARG A 19 11.43 2.97 -12.59
CA ARG A 19 11.41 3.10 -14.07
C ARG A 19 10.48 4.19 -14.58
N HIS A 20 9.48 4.58 -13.78
CA HIS A 20 8.51 5.62 -14.12
C HIS A 20 8.73 6.93 -13.33
N ASP A 21 9.88 7.08 -12.66
CA ASP A 21 10.23 8.28 -11.89
C ASP A 21 9.11 8.74 -10.92
N VAL A 22 8.48 7.79 -10.22
CA VAL A 22 7.38 8.08 -9.29
C VAL A 22 7.85 9.02 -8.18
N ALA A 23 7.23 10.21 -8.11
CA ALA A 23 7.59 11.24 -7.15
C ALA A 23 6.91 11.09 -5.77
N ALA A 24 5.82 10.32 -5.68
CA ALA A 24 5.07 10.10 -4.46
C ALA A 24 4.44 8.71 -4.44
N VAL A 25 4.48 8.06 -3.28
CA VAL A 25 3.87 6.75 -3.06
C VAL A 25 3.16 6.73 -1.71
N ARG A 26 1.97 6.11 -1.68
CA ARG A 26 1.25 5.80 -0.45
C ARG A 26 0.97 4.30 -0.44
N MET A 27 1.74 3.55 0.34
CA MET A 27 1.51 2.11 0.53
C MET A 27 0.61 1.91 1.74
N VAL A 28 -0.53 1.23 1.55
CA VAL A 28 -1.44 0.88 2.64
C VAL A 28 -1.43 -0.63 2.91
N ALA A 29 -1.59 -1.00 4.17
CA ALA A 29 -1.76 -2.36 4.63
C ALA A 29 -3.03 -2.47 5.49
N THR A 30 -3.81 -3.52 5.29
CA THR A 30 -5.16 -3.66 5.86
C THR A 30 -5.22 -4.72 6.96
N SER A 31 -6.35 -5.41 7.12
CA SER A 31 -6.64 -6.38 8.21
C SER A 31 -5.49 -7.35 8.49
N ALA A 32 -4.91 -7.94 7.44
CA ALA A 32 -3.83 -8.92 7.58
C ALA A 32 -2.56 -8.38 8.24
N ALA A 33 -2.31 -7.06 8.20
CA ALA A 33 -1.14 -6.42 8.81
C ALA A 33 -1.42 -5.85 10.21
N ARG A 34 -2.69 -5.80 10.64
CA ARG A 34 -3.08 -5.34 11.99
C ARG A 34 -2.77 -6.40 13.06
N ASP A 35 -2.93 -7.68 12.72
CA ASP A 35 -2.98 -8.78 13.70
C ASP A 35 -1.72 -9.67 13.75
N VAL A 36 -0.61 -9.22 13.16
CA VAL A 36 0.63 -10.01 13.05
C VAL A 36 1.65 -9.67 14.12
N ALA A 37 2.15 -10.70 14.80
CA ALA A 37 3.20 -10.58 15.81
C ALA A 37 4.53 -10.02 15.26
N ASN A 38 4.74 -10.09 13.95
CA ASN A 38 5.93 -9.57 13.25
C ASN A 38 5.66 -8.25 12.52
N ARG A 39 4.70 -7.44 12.99
CA ARG A 39 4.38 -6.12 12.42
C ARG A 39 5.61 -5.24 12.22
N ASP A 40 6.50 -5.17 13.20
CA ASP A 40 7.70 -4.33 13.10
C ASP A 40 8.63 -4.80 11.96
N GLN A 41 8.74 -6.11 11.77
CA GLN A 41 9.51 -6.69 10.67
C GLN A 41 8.90 -6.37 9.31
N PHE A 42 7.56 -6.39 9.22
CA PHE A 42 6.84 -5.97 8.02
C PHE A 42 7.06 -4.49 7.73
N VAL A 43 6.89 -3.62 8.73
CA VAL A 43 7.08 -2.17 8.60
C VAL A 43 8.51 -1.85 8.16
N ALA A 44 9.52 -2.43 8.83
CA ALA A 44 10.93 -2.26 8.47
C ALA A 44 11.21 -2.70 7.01
N MET A 45 10.74 -3.89 6.63
CA MET A 45 10.89 -4.40 5.26
C MET A 45 10.26 -3.45 4.22
N THR A 46 9.08 -2.90 4.50
CA THR A 46 8.43 -1.96 3.57
C THR A 46 9.18 -0.63 3.48
N SER A 47 9.71 -0.15 4.60
CA SER A 47 10.54 1.07 4.66
C SER A 47 11.81 0.92 3.84
N ASP A 48 12.49 -0.23 3.94
CA ASP A 48 13.72 -0.49 3.18
C ASP A 48 13.47 -0.49 1.67
N VAL A 49 12.39 -1.15 1.22
CA VAL A 49 12.08 -1.27 -0.21
C VAL A 49 11.53 0.04 -0.78
N LEU A 50 10.59 0.69 -0.09
CA LEU A 50 9.97 1.92 -0.59
C LEU A 50 10.85 3.16 -0.40
N GLY A 51 11.69 3.19 0.63
CA GLY A 51 12.66 4.26 0.86
C GLY A 51 13.67 4.43 -0.28
N ALA A 52 13.94 3.37 -1.04
CA ALA A 52 14.74 3.42 -2.26
C ALA A 52 14.03 4.08 -3.45
N VAL A 53 12.70 4.29 -3.37
CA VAL A 53 11.89 5.00 -4.36
C VAL A 53 11.62 6.42 -3.89
N VAL A 54 11.03 6.57 -2.70
CA VAL A 54 10.67 7.84 -2.08
C VAL A 54 11.21 7.84 -0.65
N PRO A 55 12.16 8.72 -0.30
CA PRO A 55 12.71 8.77 1.06
C PRO A 55 11.63 8.94 2.12
N GLY A 56 11.66 8.07 3.14
CA GLY A 56 10.69 8.08 4.25
C GLY A 56 9.38 7.34 3.95
N ALA A 57 9.19 6.78 2.75
CA ALA A 57 8.02 5.97 2.46
C ALA A 57 8.04 4.63 3.21
N VAL A 58 6.90 4.28 3.81
CA VAL A 58 6.70 3.07 4.61
C VAL A 58 5.23 2.66 4.51
N ALA A 59 4.91 1.39 4.79
CA ALA A 59 3.52 0.95 4.82
C ALA A 59 2.72 1.60 5.96
N GLU A 60 1.58 2.18 5.61
CA GLU A 60 0.56 2.68 6.54
C GLU A 60 -0.44 1.58 6.86
N VAL A 61 -0.55 1.19 8.14
CA VAL A 61 -1.62 0.28 8.56
C VAL A 61 -2.88 1.10 8.81
N ILE A 62 -3.83 1.04 7.88
CA ILE A 62 -5.07 1.81 7.97
C ILE A 62 -6.11 1.11 8.83
N THR A 63 -7.13 1.84 9.28
CA THR A 63 -8.27 1.26 10.01
C THR A 63 -9.25 0.57 9.05
N GLY A 64 -10.14 -0.28 9.57
CA GLY A 64 -11.21 -0.88 8.75
C GLY A 64 -12.17 0.16 8.18
N THR A 65 -12.45 1.23 8.92
CA THR A 65 -13.30 2.34 8.44
C THR A 65 -12.63 3.08 7.27
N GLU A 66 -11.35 3.40 7.39
CA GLU A 66 -10.61 4.07 6.32
C GLU A 66 -10.48 3.17 5.08
N GLU A 67 -10.23 1.87 5.27
CA GLU A 67 -10.23 0.88 4.20
C GLU A 67 -11.58 0.86 3.45
N ALA A 68 -12.70 0.86 4.17
CA ALA A 68 -14.03 0.90 3.59
C ALA A 68 -14.31 2.22 2.83
N GLU A 69 -13.91 3.37 3.40
CA GLU A 69 -14.07 4.68 2.77
C GLU A 69 -13.28 4.78 1.46
N LEU A 70 -11.99 4.41 1.49
CA LEU A 70 -11.13 4.42 0.31
C LEU A 70 -11.64 3.45 -0.76
N SER A 71 -12.12 2.27 -0.36
CA SER A 71 -12.70 1.29 -1.28
C SER A 71 -13.97 1.82 -1.96
N PHE A 72 -14.88 2.42 -1.19
CA PHE A 72 -16.10 3.02 -1.75
C PHE A 72 -15.74 4.13 -2.74
N ARG A 73 -14.89 5.07 -2.33
CA ARG A 73 -14.42 6.16 -3.21
C ARG A 73 -13.77 5.65 -4.49
N GLY A 74 -12.93 4.62 -4.41
CA GLY A 74 -12.31 4.01 -5.59
C GLY A 74 -13.31 3.30 -6.51
N ALA A 75 -14.37 2.70 -5.96
CA ALA A 75 -15.38 2.00 -6.72
C ALA A 75 -16.34 2.92 -7.48
N VAL A 76 -16.65 4.10 -6.91
CA VAL A 76 -17.63 5.04 -7.50
C VAL A 76 -17.02 6.30 -8.10
N GLY A 77 -15.74 6.59 -7.87
CA GLY A 77 -15.12 7.87 -8.23
C GLY A 77 -15.13 8.19 -9.74
N GLU A 78 -15.15 7.16 -10.59
CA GLU A 78 -15.20 7.30 -12.06
C GLU A 78 -16.63 7.16 -12.63
N LEU A 79 -17.63 6.92 -11.77
CA LEU A 79 -19.02 6.79 -12.20
C LEU A 79 -19.66 8.18 -12.33
N ASP A 80 -20.43 8.39 -13.40
CA ASP A 80 -21.21 9.60 -13.57
C ASP A 80 -22.30 9.68 -12.49
N PRO A 81 -22.29 10.72 -11.61
CA PRO A 81 -23.33 10.90 -10.61
C PRO A 81 -24.73 11.04 -11.21
N ALA A 82 -24.84 11.53 -12.46
CA ALA A 82 -26.11 11.67 -13.16
C ALA A 82 -26.70 10.33 -13.65
N ALA A 83 -25.91 9.26 -13.65
CA ALA A 83 -26.35 7.90 -13.95
C ALA A 83 -26.75 7.09 -12.70
N ALA A 84 -26.76 7.74 -11.52
CA ALA A 84 -27.24 7.11 -10.29
C ALA A 84 -28.76 6.83 -10.35
N PRO A 85 -29.25 5.76 -9.69
CA PRO A 85 -30.67 5.42 -9.62
C PRO A 85 -31.57 6.51 -9.01
#